data_AF-A0A1E7Z2F9-F1
#
_entry.id   AF-A0A1E7Z2F9-F1
#
_cell.length_a   1.000
_cell.length_b   1.000
_cell.length_c   1.000
_cell.angle_alpha   90.00
_cell.angle_beta   90.00
_cell.angle_gamma   90.00
#
_symmetry.space_group_name_H-M   'P 1'
#
loop_
_entity.id
_entity.type
_entity.pdbx_description
1 polymer ?
#
loop_
_entity_poly.entity_id
_entity_poly.type
_entity_poly.pdbx_seq_one_letter_code
_entity_poly.pdbx_strand_id
1 'polypeptide(L)'
;GLLTETEISRKHYEKSWGSEAHDVVVNNYVLTDEGKKYYKAGKETNALGKDTGGFCFGKAKVETITNFTEPSDAMGQKISRVNYTYTVTDIPEWAKSDDIIAASSKLKEDVASAQNPVSAKAVFVLTNKGWMHERLFNKR
;
A
#
# COMPACT_ATOMS: atom_id res chain seq x y z
N GLY A 1 9.14 14.33 10.12
CA GLY A 1 8.89 13.21 9.20
C GLY A 1 8.27 12.03 9.94
N LEU A 2 7.82 11.00 9.21
CA LEU A 2 7.26 9.78 9.81
C LEU A 2 8.32 8.89 10.49
N LEU A 3 9.57 9.04 10.06
CA LEU A 3 10.72 8.31 10.58
C LEU A 3 11.77 9.31 11.08
N THR A 4 12.48 8.91 12.13
CA THR A 4 13.75 9.50 12.51
C THR A 4 14.85 8.58 12.00
N GLU A 5 15.76 9.13 11.21
CA GLU A 5 16.95 8.45 10.74
C GLU A 5 18.11 8.72 11.71
N THR A 6 18.83 7.66 12.07
CA THR A 6 20.04 7.75 12.90
C THR A 6 21.13 6.90 12.26
N GLU A 7 22.26 7.51 11.92
CA GLU A 7 23.45 6.79 11.45
C GLU A 7 23.99 5.90 12.58
N ILE A 8 24.08 4.60 12.33
CA ILE A 8 24.62 3.62 13.28
C ILE A 8 26.14 3.51 13.13
N SER A 9 26.60 3.51 11.88
CA SER A 9 28.02 3.40 11.57
C SER A 9 28.31 3.90 10.17
N ARG A 10 29.49 4.49 10.01
CA ARG A 10 30.08 4.78 8.71
C ARG A 10 31.44 4.12 8.65
N LYS A 11 31.67 3.36 7.59
CA LYS A 11 32.97 2.75 7.32
C LYS A 11 33.49 3.24 5.99
N HIS A 12 34.63 3.90 6.04
CA HIS A 12 35.37 4.28 4.85
C HIS A 12 36.10 3.06 4.29
N TYR A 13 35.96 2.85 2.98
CA TYR A 13 36.75 1.90 2.21
C TYR A 13 37.65 2.68 1.28
N GLU A 14 38.96 2.50 1.46
CA GLU A 14 39.96 3.03 0.55
C GLU A 14 39.84 2.39 -0.83
N LYS A 15 40.39 3.08 -1.83
CA LYS A 15 40.44 2.58 -3.20
C LYS A 15 41.09 1.19 -3.24
N SER A 16 40.43 0.24 -3.88
CA SER A 16 40.91 -1.13 -4.06
C SER A 16 40.78 -1.55 -5.52
N TRP A 17 41.35 -2.70 -5.88
CA TRP A 17 41.32 -3.19 -7.25
C TRP A 17 39.85 -3.38 -7.71
N GLY A 18 39.42 -2.56 -8.67
CA GLY A 18 38.07 -2.56 -9.23
C GLY A 18 37.03 -1.70 -8.50
N SER A 19 37.40 -0.93 -7.47
CA SER A 19 36.47 -0.04 -6.75
C SER A 19 37.14 1.26 -6.29
N GLU A 20 36.47 2.38 -6.51
CA GLU A 20 36.89 3.68 -5.96
C GLU A 20 36.62 3.74 -4.45
N ALA A 21 37.33 4.66 -3.77
CA ALA A 21 37.10 4.89 -2.36
C ALA A 21 35.65 5.34 -2.11
N HIS A 22 35.00 4.75 -1.12
CA HIS A 22 33.60 5.04 -0.81
C HIS A 22 33.29 4.80 0.67
N ASP A 23 32.29 5.53 1.16
CA ASP A 23 31.74 5.31 2.50
C ASP A 23 30.55 4.35 2.43
N VAL A 24 30.57 3.32 3.26
CA VAL A 24 29.37 2.53 3.53
C VAL A 24 28.76 3.06 4.82
N VAL A 25 27.59 3.69 4.68
CA VAL A 25 26.80 4.22 5.79
C VAL A 25 25.67 3.25 6.10
N VAL A 26 25.51 2.92 7.38
CA VAL A 26 24.42 2.08 7.88
C VAL A 26 23.51 2.94 8.74
N ASN A 27 22.25 3.09 8.33
CA ASN A 27 21.25 3.89 9.01
C ASN A 27 20.20 3.02 9.71
N ASN A 28 19.77 3.48 10.88
CA ASN A 28 18.60 2.97 11.58
C ASN A 28 17.43 3.94 11.39
N TYR A 29 16.23 3.40 11.22
CA TYR A 29 15.01 4.19 11.05
C TYR A 29 14.00 3.82 12.12
N VAL A 30 13.58 4.81 12.91
CA VAL A 30 12.63 4.62 14.01
C VAL A 30 11.37 5.44 13.75
N LEU A 31 10.21 4.83 14.01
CA LEU A 31 8.92 5.53 13.90
C LEU A 31 8.85 6.70 14.88
N THR A 32 8.56 7.89 14.35
CA THR A 32 8.19 9.04 15.18
C THR A 32 6.79 8.85 15.75
N ASP A 33 6.41 9.65 16.74
CA ASP A 33 5.04 9.62 17.27
C ASP A 33 4.00 9.95 16.19
N GLU A 34 4.36 10.79 15.22
CA GLU A 34 3.53 11.03 14.04
C GLU A 34 3.47 9.79 13.13
N GLY A 35 4.61 9.15 12.85
CA GLY A 35 4.68 7.91 12.08
C GLY A 35 3.81 6.79 12.65
N LYS A 36 3.78 6.65 13.97
CA LYS A 36 2.96 5.64 14.67
C LYS A 36 1.46 5.82 14.42
N LYS A 37 0.97 7.04 14.17
CA LYS A 37 -0.46 7.29 13.88
C LYS A 37 -0.89 6.61 12.58
N TYR A 38 -0.02 6.65 11.57
CA TYR A 38 -0.29 6.15 10.22
C TYR A 38 0.16 4.70 10.02
N TYR A 39 1.13 4.21 10.81
CA TYR A 39 1.63 2.86 10.69
C TYR A 39 0.65 1.82 11.24
N LYS A 40 0.39 0.77 10.46
CA LYS A 40 -0.40 -0.41 10.87
C LYS A 40 0.46 -1.66 10.71
N ALA A 41 0.86 -2.25 11.84
CA ALA A 41 1.60 -3.50 11.86
C ALA A 41 0.72 -4.70 11.46
N GLY A 42 1.32 -5.70 10.81
CA GLY A 42 0.69 -6.99 10.50
C GLY A 42 -0.54 -6.91 9.59
N LYS A 43 -0.61 -5.88 8.74
CA LYS A 43 -1.70 -5.73 7.76
C LYS A 43 -1.30 -6.18 6.36
N GLU A 44 0.00 -6.23 6.09
CA GLU A 44 0.58 -6.73 4.86
C GLU A 44 1.46 -7.95 5.17
N THR A 45 1.69 -8.78 4.16
CA THR A 45 2.59 -9.91 4.26
C THR A 45 3.54 -9.81 3.09
N ASN A 46 4.85 -9.87 3.35
CA ASN A 46 5.82 -9.82 2.26
C ASN A 46 5.86 -11.16 1.48
N ALA A 47 6.63 -11.19 0.40
CA ALA A 47 6.79 -12.37 -0.45
C ALA A 47 7.34 -13.62 0.29
N LEU A 48 7.93 -13.43 1.48
CA LEU A 48 8.45 -14.50 2.34
C LEU A 48 7.44 -14.97 3.40
N GLY A 49 6.19 -14.52 3.33
CA GLY A 49 5.15 -14.90 4.30
C GLY A 49 5.31 -14.24 5.67
N LYS A 50 6.20 -13.25 5.81
CA LYS A 50 6.39 -12.52 7.06
C LYS A 50 5.44 -11.32 7.11
N ASP A 51 4.74 -11.19 8.23
CA ASP A 51 3.92 -10.03 8.51
C ASP A 51 4.76 -8.75 8.48
N THR A 52 4.34 -7.85 7.59
CA THR A 52 4.87 -6.51 7.47
C THR A 52 3.80 -5.49 7.84
N GLY A 53 4.25 -4.35 8.35
CA GLY A 53 3.36 -3.21 8.47
C GLY A 53 3.31 -2.38 7.20
N GLY A 54 2.38 -1.44 7.17
CA GLY A 54 2.26 -0.44 6.12
C GLY A 54 1.80 0.90 6.70
N PHE A 55 2.03 1.98 5.97
CA PHE A 55 1.47 3.29 6.30
C PHE A 55 0.13 3.47 5.59
N CYS A 56 -0.92 3.76 6.35
CA CYS A 56 -2.20 4.16 5.79
C CYS A 56 -2.16 5.66 5.46
N PHE A 57 -2.38 6.00 4.19
CA PHE A 57 -2.32 7.38 3.70
C PHE A 57 -3.70 7.93 3.29
N GLY A 58 -4.79 7.21 3.56
CA GLY A 58 -6.13 7.69 3.22
C GLY A 58 -7.18 6.60 3.31
N LYS A 59 -8.41 6.96 2.92
CA LYS A 59 -9.57 6.07 2.88
C LYS A 59 -10.13 6.04 1.46
N ALA A 60 -10.15 4.86 0.86
CA ALA A 60 -10.80 4.64 -0.42
C ALA A 60 -12.34 4.67 -0.25
N LYS A 61 -13.00 5.48 -1.06
CA LYS A 61 -14.46 5.62 -1.15
C LYS A 61 -14.88 5.26 -2.56
N VAL A 62 -15.76 4.26 -2.68
CA VAL A 62 -16.36 3.91 -3.97
C VAL A 62 -17.29 5.04 -4.40
N GLU A 63 -17.14 5.50 -5.64
CA GLU A 63 -18.04 6.49 -6.24
C GLU A 63 -19.13 5.79 -7.04
N THR A 64 -18.74 4.95 -8.00
CA THR A 64 -19.69 4.33 -8.93
C THR A 64 -19.30 2.89 -9.22
N ILE A 65 -20.27 1.97 -9.17
CA ILE A 65 -20.13 0.64 -9.76
C ILE A 65 -20.46 0.76 -11.25
N THR A 66 -19.48 0.47 -12.12
CA THR A 66 -19.63 0.68 -13.56
C THR A 66 -20.23 -0.54 -14.26
N ASN A 67 -19.86 -1.75 -13.83
CA ASN A 67 -20.43 -3.00 -14.33
C ASN A 67 -20.15 -4.14 -13.35
N PHE A 68 -20.96 -5.19 -13.38
CA PHE A 68 -20.69 -6.44 -12.70
C PHE A 68 -21.14 -7.64 -13.54
N THR A 69 -20.48 -8.77 -13.38
CA THR A 69 -20.91 -10.02 -14.03
C THR A 69 -22.06 -10.64 -13.27
N GLU A 70 -22.96 -11.34 -13.98
CA GLU A 70 -23.94 -12.19 -13.31
C GLU A 70 -23.26 -13.15 -12.33
N PRO A 71 -23.83 -13.34 -11.12
CA PRO A 71 -23.32 -14.29 -10.14
C PRO A 71 -23.23 -15.70 -10.71
N SER A 72 -22.03 -16.29 -10.72
CA SER A 72 -21.80 -17.65 -11.22
C SER A 72 -20.93 -18.46 -10.27
N ASP A 73 -21.07 -19.77 -10.31
CA ASP A 73 -20.29 -20.68 -9.49
C ASP A 73 -18.88 -20.85 -10.07
N ALA A 74 -17.87 -20.61 -9.24
CA ALA A 74 -16.46 -20.83 -9.55
C ALA A 74 -15.75 -21.38 -8.31
N MET A 75 -15.01 -22.49 -8.47
CA MET A 75 -14.27 -23.13 -7.36
C MET A 75 -15.16 -23.47 -6.15
N GLY A 76 -16.42 -23.84 -6.39
CA GLY A 76 -17.40 -24.16 -5.33
C GLY A 76 -17.91 -22.95 -4.55
N GLN A 77 -17.66 -21.73 -5.04
CA GLN A 77 -18.14 -20.49 -4.47
C GLN A 77 -18.93 -19.69 -5.51
N LYS A 78 -19.98 -19.00 -5.09
CA LYS A 78 -20.72 -18.09 -5.98
C LYS A 78 -20.00 -16.74 -6.02
N ILE A 79 -19.52 -16.33 -7.19
CA ILE A 79 -18.70 -15.13 -7.36
C ILE A 79 -19.31 -14.12 -8.34
N SER A 80 -18.94 -12.85 -8.19
CA SER A 80 -19.20 -11.80 -9.18
C SER A 80 -17.98 -10.90 -9.32
N ARG A 81 -17.63 -10.53 -10.56
CA ARG A 81 -16.56 -9.58 -10.85
C ARG A 81 -17.18 -8.21 -10.98
N VAL A 82 -16.69 -7.26 -10.19
CA VAL A 82 -17.23 -5.90 -10.11
C VAL A 82 -16.17 -4.90 -10.56
N ASN A 83 -16.54 -4.09 -11.54
CA ASN A 83 -15.78 -2.92 -11.96
C ASN A 83 -16.39 -1.68 -11.30
N TYR A 84 -15.54 -0.82 -10.75
CA TYR A 84 -15.99 0.38 -10.05
C TYR A 84 -14.95 1.48 -10.15
N THR A 85 -15.36 2.71 -9.86
CA THR A 85 -14.48 3.85 -9.65
C THR A 85 -14.44 4.22 -8.17
N TYR A 86 -13.30 4.71 -7.71
CA TYR A 86 -13.15 5.17 -6.33
C TYR A 86 -12.30 6.44 -6.26
N THR A 87 -12.48 7.19 -5.17
CA THR A 87 -11.62 8.29 -4.76
C THR A 87 -10.96 7.95 -3.42
N VAL A 88 -9.85 8.62 -3.10
CA VAL A 88 -9.17 8.51 -1.82
C VAL A 88 -9.30 9.83 -1.08
N THR A 89 -9.79 9.72 0.15
CA THR A 89 -10.06 10.85 1.04
C THR A 89 -9.16 10.78 2.26
N ASP A 90 -9.13 11.84 3.08
CA ASP A 90 -8.31 11.94 4.29
C ASP A 90 -6.81 11.75 4.03
N ILE A 91 -6.32 12.23 2.88
CA ILE A 91 -4.90 12.11 2.51
C ILE A 91 -4.07 13.12 3.30
N PRO A 92 -3.13 12.68 4.16
CA PRO A 92 -2.30 13.57 4.94
C PRO A 92 -1.24 14.25 4.05
N GLU A 93 -0.79 15.44 4.45
CA GLU A 93 0.15 16.25 3.65
C GLU A 93 1.47 15.54 3.36
N TRP A 94 1.97 14.72 4.28
CA TRP A 94 3.21 13.96 4.05
C TRP A 94 3.11 12.99 2.87
N ALA A 95 1.91 12.49 2.54
CA ALA A 95 1.69 11.56 1.44
C ALA A 95 1.57 12.27 0.09
N LYS A 96 1.42 13.60 0.10
CA LYS A 96 1.31 14.44 -1.09
C LYS A 96 2.65 15.02 -1.53
N SER A 97 3.74 14.75 -0.80
CA SER A 97 5.05 15.30 -1.14
C SER A 97 5.60 14.64 -2.40
N ASP A 98 6.31 15.41 -3.23
CA ASP A 98 6.77 14.98 -4.55
C ASP A 98 7.68 13.75 -4.50
N ASP A 99 8.54 13.68 -3.48
CA ASP A 99 9.42 12.56 -3.17
C ASP A 99 8.66 11.26 -2.87
N ILE A 100 7.55 11.35 -2.14
CA ILE A 100 6.71 10.19 -1.80
C ILE A 100 5.84 9.77 -3.00
N ILE A 101 5.28 10.75 -3.73
CA ILE A 101 4.52 10.50 -4.96
C ILE A 101 5.41 9.88 -6.05
N ALA A 102 6.66 10.34 -6.19
CA ALA A 102 7.61 9.80 -7.16
C ALA A 102 7.99 8.34 -6.87
N ALA A 103 7.98 7.93 -5.60
CA ALA A 103 8.30 6.56 -5.19
C ALA A 103 7.20 5.53 -5.52
N SER A 104 5.96 5.97 -5.81
CA SER A 104 4.85 5.06 -6.09
C SER A 104 3.86 5.65 -7.09
N SER A 105 3.84 5.09 -8.30
CA SER A 105 2.86 5.45 -9.34
C SER A 105 1.42 5.24 -8.88
N LYS A 106 1.17 4.19 -8.08
CA LYS A 106 -0.17 3.92 -7.55
C LYS A 106 -0.62 5.00 -6.58
N LEU A 107 0.28 5.46 -5.70
CA LEU A 107 0.00 6.55 -4.79
C LEU A 107 -0.29 7.85 -5.55
N LYS A 108 0.45 8.14 -6.62
CA LYS A 108 0.20 9.30 -7.48
C LYS A 108 -1.24 9.32 -8.02
N GLU A 109 -1.73 8.18 -8.51
CA GLU A 109 -3.12 8.05 -8.96
C GLU A 109 -4.11 8.27 -7.81
N ASP A 110 -3.86 7.67 -6.66
CA ASP A 110 -4.73 7.78 -5.49
C ASP A 110 -4.79 9.21 -4.94
N VAL A 111 -3.68 9.96 -4.94
CA VAL A 111 -3.64 11.39 -4.56
C VAL A 111 -4.42 12.25 -5.55
N ALA A 112 -4.31 11.98 -6.85
CA ALA A 112 -5.03 12.70 -7.90
C ALA A 112 -6.51 12.28 -8.04
N SER A 113 -6.94 11.27 -7.28
CA SER A 113 -8.24 10.62 -7.45
C SER A 113 -9.43 11.54 -7.19
N ALA A 114 -9.26 12.58 -6.37
CA ALA A 114 -10.30 13.57 -6.10
C ALA A 114 -10.76 14.32 -7.37
N GLN A 115 -9.86 14.51 -8.34
CA GLN A 115 -10.20 15.09 -9.65
C GLN A 115 -10.42 14.01 -10.72
N ASN A 116 -9.70 12.89 -10.62
CA ASN A 116 -9.73 11.81 -11.60
C ASN A 116 -10.00 10.47 -10.91
N PRO A 117 -11.28 10.09 -10.68
CA PRO A 117 -11.63 8.84 -10.01
C PRO A 117 -10.93 7.64 -10.64
N VAL A 118 -10.36 6.78 -9.78
CA VAL A 118 -9.54 5.67 -10.20
C VAL A 118 -10.42 4.46 -10.51
N SER A 119 -10.22 3.84 -11.66
CA SER A 119 -10.93 2.61 -12.03
C SER A 119 -10.27 1.39 -11.40
N ALA A 120 -11.06 0.53 -10.77
CA ALA A 120 -10.63 -0.71 -10.16
C ALA A 120 -11.57 -1.88 -10.50
N LYS A 121 -11.04 -3.08 -10.31
CA LYS A 121 -11.76 -4.34 -10.48
C LYS A 121 -11.54 -5.21 -9.25
N ALA A 122 -12.59 -5.82 -8.75
CA ALA A 122 -12.51 -6.75 -7.63
C ALA A 122 -13.44 -7.95 -7.85
N VAL A 123 -13.07 -9.09 -7.27
CA VAL A 123 -13.96 -10.25 -7.18
C VAL A 123 -14.61 -10.27 -5.80
N PHE A 124 -15.92 -10.46 -5.80
CA PHE A 124 -16.71 -10.65 -4.60
C PHE A 124 -17.22 -12.09 -4.54
N VAL A 125 -17.13 -12.68 -3.36
CA VAL A 125 -17.60 -14.02 -3.03
C VAL A 125 -18.88 -13.88 -2.21
N LEU A 126 -19.94 -14.58 -2.61
CA LEU A 126 -21.17 -14.63 -1.85
C LEU A 126 -21.00 -15.57 -0.65
N THR A 127 -21.17 -15.02 0.54
CA THR A 127 -21.11 -15.76 1.81
C THR A 127 -22.45 -15.70 2.52
N ASN A 128 -22.58 -16.39 3.65
CA ASN A 128 -23.75 -16.24 4.54
C ASN A 128 -23.88 -14.84 5.16
N LYS A 129 -22.84 -13.99 5.09
CA LYS A 129 -22.85 -12.59 5.52
C LYS A 129 -23.04 -11.60 4.36
N GLY A 130 -23.39 -12.10 3.18
CA GLY A 130 -23.48 -11.32 1.95
C GLY A 130 -22.19 -11.35 1.13
N TRP A 131 -22.04 -10.37 0.24
CA TRP A 131 -20.89 -10.27 -0.67
C TRP A 131 -19.64 -9.79 0.05
N MET A 132 -18.55 -10.53 -0.09
CA MET A 132 -17.26 -10.24 0.54
C MET A 132 -16.17 -10.15 -0.52
N HIS A 133 -15.28 -9.15 -0.42
CA HIS A 133 -14.12 -9.06 -1.29
C HIS A 133 -13.23 -10.31 -1.15
N GLU A 134 -12.75 -10.87 -2.26
CA GLU A 134 -11.95 -12.11 -2.28
C GLU A 134 -10.77 -12.13 -1.30
N ARG A 135 -10.08 -10.99 -1.09
CA ARG A 135 -8.94 -10.87 -0.16
C ARG A 135 -9.33 -11.04 1.31
N LEU A 136 -10.60 -10.83 1.65
CA LEU A 136 -11.13 -11.02 3.00
C LEU A 136 -11.65 -12.44 3.21
N PHE A 137 -12.02 -13.14 2.14
CA PHE A 137 -12.61 -14.47 2.23
C PHE A 137 -11.68 -15.51 2.87
N ASN A 138 -10.37 -15.42 2.62
CA ASN A 138 -9.37 -16.35 3.18
C ASN A 138 -8.67 -15.83 4.45
N LYS A 139 -8.99 -14.62 4.93
CA LYS A 139 -8.45 -14.11 6.20
C LYS A 139 -9.36 -14.61 7.34
N ARG A 140 -8.93 -15.68 8.03
CA ARG A 140 -9.54 -16.14 9.29
C ARG A 140 -9.12 -15.26 10.46
#